data_AF-A0A849PVH8-F1
#
_entry.id   AF-A0A849PVH8-F1
#
_cell.length_a   1.000
_cell.length_b   1.000
_cell.length_c   1.000
_cell.angle_alpha   90.00
_cell.angle_beta   90.00
_cell.angle_gamma   90.00
#
_symmetry.space_group_name_H-M   'P 1'
#
loop_
_entity.id
_entity.type
_entity.pdbx_description
1 polymer ?
#
loop_
_entity_poly.entity_id
_entity_poly.type
_entity_poly.pdbx_seq_one_letter_code
_entity_poly.pdbx_strand_id
1 'polypeptide(L)'
;MVKIVKPVPTEPFTFVFAAAVIIFFTLFLMFGQEPLYDEDIPSDIDISEKGEIIFSAESASLLSNKTQTARTIDFGDFDVGYTSHERTIQEMDSLLIEKGVFRSSSKEFSFDGSGMEGAVLKFQAGDSNYYGNLRIYLNDELIFDDITSAGAKYAIEFNNPLDHNVVRIEAQSSGVKFWAPTTYMLSNVRLSATSFDNVDKMFSFMVYEYEMRGFDAALSYEVGSGSIRQGDLHIEINGNDINDESKPMFGRIYKETFDRADGVIAAKPDSNYIQFSADKDSKYEIQDAQLTITYFDTDKAAIAEYTLMIDEDTYDDMYNETIVIEFYADKISEDASLDIYLNDVLFEHDTELYENLIVLSQDDFRRGKTNVLKFSTYGIYKLSDIDIRIVEDDGFFLF
;
A
#
# COMPACT_ATOMS: atom_id res chain seq x y z
N MET A 1 59.51 23.63 -10.95
CA MET A 1 59.57 23.12 -9.56
C MET A 1 58.94 21.73 -9.54
N VAL A 2 59.72 20.68 -9.32
CA VAL A 2 59.23 19.30 -9.25
C VAL A 2 58.81 19.03 -7.80
N LYS A 3 57.51 18.80 -7.58
CA LYS A 3 56.95 18.47 -6.26
C LYS A 3 57.17 16.97 -6.02
N ILE A 4 58.14 16.64 -5.17
CA ILE A 4 58.36 15.28 -4.69
C ILE A 4 57.25 14.97 -3.69
N VAL A 5 56.30 14.13 -4.07
CA VAL A 5 55.27 13.59 -3.17
C VAL A 5 55.93 12.48 -2.37
N LYS A 6 56.05 12.66 -1.05
CA LYS A 6 56.52 11.60 -0.16
C LYS A 6 55.41 10.55 -0.03
N PRO A 7 55.72 9.24 -0.15
CA PRO A 7 54.74 8.19 0.05
C PRO A 7 54.24 8.23 1.49
N VAL A 8 52.92 8.16 1.66
CA VAL A 8 52.28 8.00 2.96
C VAL A 8 52.52 6.56 3.41
N PRO A 9 53.07 6.33 4.61
CA PRO A 9 53.31 4.97 5.10
C PRO A 9 51.97 4.24 5.27
N THR A 10 51.78 3.17 4.50
CA THR A 10 50.58 2.32 4.50
C THR A 10 50.58 1.27 5.63
N GLU A 11 51.71 1.10 6.32
CA GLU A 11 51.89 0.09 7.36
C GLU A 11 50.88 0.10 8.52
N PRO A 12 50.45 1.25 9.08
CA PRO A 12 49.52 1.22 10.21
C PRO A 12 48.12 0.74 9.82
N PHE A 13 47.68 0.98 8.57
CA PHE A 13 46.36 0.53 8.11
C PHE A 13 46.33 -0.99 7.89
N THR A 14 47.38 -1.55 7.28
CA THR A 14 47.47 -2.99 7.04
C THR A 14 47.46 -3.79 8.34
N PHE A 15 48.09 -3.28 9.39
CA PHE A 15 48.12 -3.93 10.70
C PHE A 15 46.75 -3.92 11.40
N VAL A 16 46.05 -2.78 11.35
CA VAL A 16 44.69 -2.66 11.93
C VAL A 16 43.70 -3.55 11.18
N PHE A 17 43.80 -3.62 9.85
CA PHE A 17 42.93 -4.48 9.05
C PHE A 17 43.17 -5.98 9.34
N ALA A 18 44.44 -6.40 9.42
CA ALA A 18 44.77 -7.78 9.76
C ALA A 18 44.26 -8.18 11.16
N ALA A 19 44.39 -7.30 12.15
CA ALA A 19 43.86 -7.53 13.49
C ALA A 19 42.32 -7.64 13.50
N ALA A 20 41.62 -6.80 12.74
CA ALA A 20 40.16 -6.86 12.62
C ALA A 20 39.68 -8.18 11.99
N VAL A 21 40.36 -8.67 10.94
CA VAL A 21 40.04 -9.95 10.29
C VAL A 21 40.23 -11.12 11.26
N ILE A 22 41.32 -11.13 12.04
CA ILE A 22 41.57 -12.19 13.03
C ILE A 22 40.48 -12.19 14.10
N ILE A 23 40.11 -11.02 14.65
CA ILE A 23 39.06 -10.92 15.66
C ILE A 23 37.73 -11.41 15.10
N PHE A 24 37.37 -11.00 13.88
CA PHE A 24 36.14 -11.43 13.23
C PHE A 24 36.11 -12.96 13.03
N PHE A 25 37.22 -13.55 12.57
CA PHE A 25 37.34 -14.99 12.39
C PHE A 25 37.28 -15.76 13.72
N THR A 26 37.83 -15.19 14.79
CA THR A 26 37.80 -15.79 16.13
C THR A 26 36.39 -15.75 16.72
N LEU A 27 35.67 -14.63 16.54
CA LEU A 27 34.27 -14.52 16.94
C LEU A 27 33.38 -15.46 16.11
N PHE A 28 33.61 -15.58 14.81
CA PHE A 28 32.89 -16.52 13.96
C PHE A 28 33.13 -17.98 14.38
N LEU A 29 34.34 -18.34 14.83
CA LEU A 29 34.60 -19.68 15.36
C LEU A 29 34.00 -19.92 16.74
N MET A 30 33.90 -18.89 17.59
CA MET A 30 33.33 -19.01 18.94
C MET A 30 31.80 -18.93 18.97
N PHE A 31 31.17 -18.24 18.03
CA PHE A 31 29.73 -17.96 18.03
C PHE A 31 29.01 -18.38 16.75
N GLY A 32 29.74 -18.72 15.68
CA GLY A 32 29.18 -19.19 14.41
C GLY A 32 29.11 -20.72 14.32
N GLN A 33 29.49 -21.44 15.37
CA GLN A 33 28.97 -22.79 15.55
C GLN A 33 27.60 -22.62 16.18
N GLU A 34 26.56 -22.60 15.33
CA GLU A 34 25.22 -22.98 15.77
C GLU A 34 25.36 -24.29 16.57
N PRO A 35 24.68 -24.41 17.72
CA PRO A 35 24.71 -25.66 18.46
C PRO A 35 24.31 -26.77 17.48
N LEU A 36 25.23 -27.71 17.25
CA LEU A 36 24.93 -28.97 16.59
C LEU A 36 24.03 -29.76 17.56
N TYR A 37 22.77 -29.36 17.60
CA TYR A 37 21.63 -30.08 18.14
C TYR A 37 20.59 -30.18 17.02
N ASP A 38 21.02 -30.60 15.84
CA ASP A 38 20.20 -31.48 15.02
C ASP A 38 20.63 -32.89 15.42
N GLU A 39 20.11 -33.38 16.55
CA GLU A 39 19.76 -34.79 16.56
C GLU A 39 18.63 -34.87 15.55
N ASP A 40 18.95 -35.31 14.33
CA ASP A 40 17.96 -35.73 13.34
C ASP A 40 16.99 -36.65 14.09
N ILE A 41 15.82 -36.13 14.49
CA ILE A 41 14.73 -36.97 14.98
C ILE A 41 14.46 -37.87 13.78
N PRO A 42 14.71 -39.19 13.89
CA PRO A 42 14.61 -40.08 12.74
C PRO A 42 13.19 -39.97 12.20
N SER A 43 13.05 -39.43 10.99
CA SER A 43 11.75 -39.24 10.32
C SER A 43 11.04 -40.55 9.97
N ASP A 44 11.67 -41.68 10.29
CA ASP A 44 11.26 -43.03 9.94
C ASP A 44 11.00 -43.88 11.20
N ILE A 45 10.46 -43.29 12.28
CA ILE A 45 9.81 -44.11 13.31
C ILE A 45 8.57 -44.72 12.66
N ASP A 46 8.66 -45.98 12.27
CA ASP A 46 7.52 -46.77 11.79
C ASP A 46 6.65 -47.12 13.00
N ILE A 47 5.83 -46.16 13.46
CA ILE A 47 4.93 -46.33 14.60
C ILE A 47 3.71 -47.18 14.22
N SER A 48 3.72 -47.78 13.02
CA SER A 48 2.50 -48.16 12.34
C SER A 48 1.68 -49.29 12.97
N GLU A 49 2.07 -49.97 14.07
CA GLU A 49 1.13 -50.96 14.64
C GLU A 49 1.31 -51.53 16.07
N LYS A 50 2.24 -51.09 16.93
CA LYS A 50 2.53 -51.82 18.20
C LYS A 50 2.81 -51.01 19.47
N GLY A 51 2.04 -49.96 19.73
CA GLY A 51 2.05 -49.29 21.03
C GLY A 51 0.83 -49.65 21.90
N GLU A 52 1.00 -49.76 23.21
CA GLU A 52 -0.14 -49.80 24.14
C GLU A 52 -0.70 -48.39 24.32
N ILE A 53 -1.96 -48.19 23.94
CA ILE A 53 -2.66 -46.90 24.10
C ILE A 53 -3.10 -46.77 25.57
N ILE A 54 -2.46 -45.86 26.29
CA ILE A 54 -2.78 -45.56 27.70
C ILE A 54 -3.78 -44.40 27.84
N PHE A 55 -3.95 -43.60 26.79
CA PHE A 55 -4.96 -42.55 26.70
C PHE A 55 -5.37 -42.33 25.25
N SER A 56 -6.65 -42.10 24.99
CA SER A 56 -7.17 -41.74 23.68
C SER A 56 -8.34 -40.77 23.78
N ALA A 57 -8.35 -39.76 22.92
CA ALA A 57 -9.44 -38.81 22.76
C ALA A 57 -9.72 -38.58 21.26
N GLU A 58 -10.69 -39.33 20.73
CA GLU A 58 -11.09 -39.29 19.30
C GLU A 58 -11.90 -38.04 18.91
N SER A 59 -12.53 -37.35 19.89
CA SER A 59 -13.45 -36.25 19.56
C SER A 59 -12.70 -34.98 19.14
N ALA A 60 -12.94 -34.54 17.91
CA ALA A 60 -12.38 -33.31 17.40
C ALA A 60 -12.75 -32.11 18.29
N SER A 61 -11.76 -31.49 18.92
CA SER A 61 -11.92 -30.31 19.77
C SER A 61 -11.50 -29.07 18.99
N LEU A 62 -12.44 -28.14 18.78
CA LEU A 62 -12.13 -26.84 18.20
C LEU A 62 -11.46 -25.97 19.27
N LEU A 63 -10.18 -25.74 19.12
CA LEU A 63 -9.38 -24.86 19.96
C LEU A 63 -9.48 -23.43 19.40
N SER A 64 -10.52 -22.72 19.84
CA SER A 64 -10.76 -21.32 19.50
C SER A 64 -11.37 -20.58 20.68
N ASN A 65 -10.85 -19.41 20.98
CA ASN A 65 -11.46 -18.45 21.90
C ASN A 65 -11.69 -17.09 21.22
N LYS A 66 -11.63 -17.08 19.88
CA LYS A 66 -11.64 -15.86 19.10
C LYS A 66 -12.97 -15.15 19.22
N THR A 67 -12.92 -13.95 19.78
CA THR A 67 -14.02 -13.00 19.65
C THR A 67 -13.68 -12.08 18.49
N GLN A 68 -14.54 -12.07 17.48
CA GLN A 68 -14.40 -11.14 16.37
C GLN A 68 -14.69 -9.73 16.89
N THR A 69 -13.69 -8.85 16.80
CA THR A 69 -13.77 -7.46 17.21
C THR A 69 -13.56 -6.58 15.98
N ALA A 70 -14.16 -5.40 15.97
CA ALA A 70 -14.00 -4.45 14.89
C ALA A 70 -13.55 -3.09 15.44
N ARG A 71 -12.62 -2.46 14.72
CA ARG A 71 -12.23 -1.07 14.94
C ARG A 71 -12.57 -0.27 13.69
N THR A 72 -13.29 0.83 13.89
CA THR A 72 -13.65 1.75 12.80
C THR A 72 -12.79 3.01 12.90
N ILE A 73 -12.21 3.40 11.77
CA ILE A 73 -11.51 4.67 11.58
C ILE A 73 -12.44 5.54 10.74
N ASP A 74 -12.85 6.66 11.29
CA ASP A 74 -13.75 7.62 10.64
C ASP A 74 -12.93 8.72 9.95
N PHE A 75 -13.11 8.85 8.64
CA PHE A 75 -12.53 9.92 7.83
C PHE A 75 -13.50 11.10 7.65
N GLY A 76 -14.79 10.92 7.99
CA GLY A 76 -15.84 11.91 7.86
C GLY A 76 -16.17 12.29 6.41
N ASP A 77 -16.69 13.50 6.26
CA ASP A 77 -17.10 14.04 4.96
C ASP A 77 -15.99 14.91 4.35
N PHE A 78 -15.76 14.76 3.05
CA PHE A 78 -14.78 15.57 2.32
C PHE A 78 -15.06 15.63 0.82
N ASP A 79 -14.53 16.66 0.18
CA ASP A 79 -14.54 16.79 -1.27
C ASP A 79 -13.20 16.35 -1.85
N VAL A 80 -13.25 15.60 -2.95
CA VAL A 80 -12.15 15.43 -3.91
C VAL A 80 -12.57 15.88 -5.29
N GLY A 81 -11.64 16.33 -6.12
CA GLY A 81 -12.01 16.78 -7.46
C GLY A 81 -10.84 17.27 -8.29
N TYR A 82 -11.04 17.22 -9.59
CA TYR A 82 -10.15 17.76 -10.61
C TYR A 82 -10.99 18.66 -11.52
N THR A 83 -11.30 19.87 -11.04
CA THR A 83 -12.21 20.77 -11.74
C THR A 83 -11.45 21.81 -12.54
N SER A 84 -11.86 22.01 -13.80
CA SER A 84 -11.35 23.09 -14.64
C SER A 84 -11.96 24.44 -14.23
N HIS A 85 -11.10 25.44 -14.11
CA HIS A 85 -11.50 26.83 -13.91
C HIS A 85 -10.97 27.69 -15.06
N GLU A 86 -11.89 28.39 -15.75
CA GLU A 86 -11.50 29.44 -16.72
C GLU A 86 -11.16 30.72 -15.94
N ARG A 87 -9.90 31.11 -15.98
CA ARG A 87 -9.39 32.35 -15.39
C ARG A 87 -9.13 33.36 -16.50
N THR A 88 -9.80 34.51 -16.45
CA THR A 88 -9.44 35.66 -17.30
C THR A 88 -8.09 36.21 -16.86
N ILE A 89 -7.09 36.15 -17.74
CA ILE A 89 -5.76 36.71 -17.52
C ILE A 89 -5.77 38.21 -17.85
N GLN A 90 -6.34 38.56 -19.00
CA GLN A 90 -6.37 39.92 -19.50
C GLN A 90 -7.64 40.16 -20.30
N GLU A 91 -8.22 41.36 -20.15
CA GLU A 91 -9.38 41.79 -20.91
C GLU A 91 -9.22 43.26 -21.35
N MET A 92 -9.66 43.57 -22.56
CA MET A 92 -9.65 44.90 -23.16
C MET A 92 -10.86 45.09 -24.07
N ASP A 93 -11.59 46.19 -23.88
CA ASP A 93 -12.77 46.51 -24.70
C ASP A 93 -12.41 46.78 -26.18
N SER A 94 -11.27 47.43 -26.40
CA SER A 94 -10.78 47.79 -27.74
C SER A 94 -9.26 47.84 -27.82
N LEU A 95 -8.71 47.43 -28.96
CA LEU A 95 -7.28 47.40 -29.25
C LEU A 95 -7.01 47.78 -30.70
N LEU A 96 -6.18 48.80 -30.92
CA LEU A 96 -5.76 49.26 -32.26
C LEU A 96 -4.36 48.70 -32.58
N ILE A 97 -4.29 47.89 -33.63
CA ILE A 97 -3.04 47.30 -34.15
C ILE A 97 -2.74 47.92 -35.51
N GLU A 98 -1.51 48.41 -35.68
CA GLU A 98 -1.10 49.12 -36.90
C GLU A 98 0.32 48.75 -37.33
N LYS A 99 0.55 48.62 -38.65
CA LYS A 99 1.88 48.46 -39.21
C LYS A 99 2.04 49.24 -40.51
N GLY A 100 2.79 50.32 -40.45
CA GLY A 100 3.30 51.07 -41.60
C GLY A 100 4.79 51.35 -41.47
N VAL A 101 5.33 52.11 -42.42
CA VAL A 101 6.77 52.47 -42.43
C VAL A 101 7.14 53.43 -41.29
N PHE A 102 6.23 54.34 -40.91
CA PHE A 102 6.50 55.37 -39.90
C PHE A 102 5.81 55.13 -38.56
N ARG A 103 4.85 54.19 -38.50
CA ARG A 103 4.07 53.90 -37.30
C ARG A 103 3.87 52.39 -37.19
N SER A 104 4.17 51.85 -36.01
CA SER A 104 3.92 50.46 -35.65
C SER A 104 3.28 50.46 -34.27
N SER A 105 2.14 49.79 -34.14
CA SER A 105 1.45 49.52 -32.88
C SER A 105 1.20 48.03 -32.80
N SER A 106 1.91 47.38 -31.88
CA SER A 106 1.70 45.97 -31.51
C SER A 106 1.31 45.89 -30.04
N LYS A 107 0.76 44.75 -29.63
CA LYS A 107 0.42 44.50 -28.24
C LYS A 107 1.00 43.17 -27.78
N GLU A 108 1.60 43.18 -26.60
CA GLU A 108 2.11 41.99 -25.95
C GLU A 108 1.39 41.75 -24.63
N PHE A 109 1.12 40.49 -24.33
CA PHE A 109 0.57 40.00 -23.06
C PHE A 109 1.49 38.91 -22.53
N SER A 110 2.02 39.10 -21.33
CA SER A 110 2.76 38.05 -20.62
C SER A 110 1.82 37.30 -19.67
N PHE A 111 1.89 35.98 -19.64
CA PHE A 111 1.16 35.18 -18.67
C PHE A 111 1.96 33.97 -18.19
N ASP A 112 1.70 33.55 -16.95
CA ASP A 112 2.26 32.34 -16.36
C ASP A 112 1.39 31.15 -16.74
N GLY A 113 1.97 30.14 -17.40
CA GLY A 113 1.26 28.93 -17.83
C GLY A 113 1.42 27.75 -16.87
N SER A 114 2.10 27.93 -15.73
CA SER A 114 2.36 26.86 -14.78
C SER A 114 1.03 26.26 -14.28
N GLY A 115 0.84 24.95 -14.50
CA GLY A 115 -0.39 24.23 -14.11
C GLY A 115 -1.62 24.51 -15.00
N MET A 116 -1.45 25.15 -16.16
CA MET A 116 -2.53 25.38 -17.12
C MET A 116 -2.51 24.30 -18.22
N GLU A 117 -3.68 23.78 -18.59
CA GLU A 117 -3.79 22.86 -19.73
C GLU A 117 -3.83 23.63 -21.06
N GLY A 118 -4.47 24.80 -21.05
CA GLY A 118 -4.60 25.62 -22.24
C GLY A 118 -4.98 27.06 -21.95
N ALA A 119 -4.90 27.89 -22.99
CA ALA A 119 -5.34 29.26 -22.97
C ALA A 119 -6.05 29.62 -24.27
N VAL A 120 -6.96 30.59 -24.23
CA VAL A 120 -7.73 31.02 -25.40
C VAL A 120 -7.72 32.53 -25.49
N LEU A 121 -7.25 33.05 -26.63
CA LEU A 121 -7.39 34.45 -27.00
C LEU A 121 -8.65 34.63 -27.84
N LYS A 122 -9.68 35.24 -27.25
CA LYS A 122 -10.93 35.60 -27.91
C LYS A 122 -10.90 37.08 -28.29
N PHE A 123 -11.34 37.42 -29.49
CA PHE A 123 -11.53 38.80 -29.91
C PHE A 123 -12.57 38.91 -31.02
N GLN A 124 -13.11 40.10 -31.23
CA GLN A 124 -13.94 40.44 -32.38
C GLN A 124 -13.19 41.41 -33.29
N ALA A 125 -13.09 41.07 -34.57
CA ALA A 125 -12.51 41.96 -35.57
C ALA A 125 -13.51 43.08 -35.88
N GLY A 126 -13.12 44.32 -35.69
CA GLY A 126 -13.83 45.52 -36.13
C GLY A 126 -13.41 45.90 -37.55
N ASP A 127 -13.25 47.21 -37.79
CA ASP A 127 -12.81 47.71 -39.09
C ASP A 127 -11.33 47.37 -39.38
N SER A 128 -11.08 46.95 -40.62
CA SER A 128 -9.75 46.72 -41.20
C SER A 128 -9.68 47.31 -42.60
N ASN A 129 -8.49 47.71 -43.04
CA ASN A 129 -8.25 48.16 -44.40
C ASN A 129 -7.81 47.05 -45.36
N TYR A 130 -7.67 45.81 -44.87
CA TYR A 130 -7.32 44.62 -45.66
C TYR A 130 -5.96 44.72 -46.39
N TYR A 131 -5.04 45.54 -45.87
CA TYR A 131 -3.76 45.80 -46.56
C TYR A 131 -2.68 44.76 -46.28
N GLY A 132 -2.80 44.02 -45.18
CA GLY A 132 -1.92 42.92 -44.79
C GLY A 132 -2.58 42.11 -43.67
N ASN A 133 -2.03 40.94 -43.34
CA ASN A 133 -2.63 40.02 -42.37
C ASN A 133 -2.51 40.52 -40.93
N LEU A 134 -3.43 40.08 -40.06
CA LEU A 134 -3.26 40.11 -38.61
C LEU A 134 -2.42 38.90 -38.21
N ARG A 135 -1.38 39.14 -37.41
CA ARG A 135 -0.46 38.10 -36.94
C ARG A 135 -0.50 38.00 -35.44
N ILE A 136 -0.64 36.77 -34.95
CA ILE A 136 -0.58 36.46 -33.52
C ILE A 136 0.55 35.46 -33.32
N TYR A 137 1.42 35.79 -32.38
CA TYR A 137 2.55 34.98 -31.98
C TYR A 137 2.36 34.52 -30.53
N LEU A 138 2.78 33.29 -30.24
CA LEU A 138 2.95 32.77 -28.89
C LEU A 138 4.43 32.39 -28.74
N ASN A 139 5.16 33.03 -27.82
CA ASN A 139 6.59 32.76 -27.59
C ASN A 139 7.43 32.87 -28.88
N ASP A 140 7.18 33.93 -29.65
CA ASP A 140 7.77 34.19 -30.96
C ASP A 140 7.42 33.19 -32.09
N GLU A 141 6.61 32.17 -31.81
CA GLU A 141 6.05 31.27 -32.83
C GLU A 141 4.75 31.85 -33.42
N LEU A 142 4.65 31.90 -34.75
CA LEU A 142 3.47 32.41 -35.45
C LEU A 142 2.35 31.37 -35.44
N ILE A 143 1.24 31.67 -34.75
CA ILE A 143 0.10 30.76 -34.57
C ILE A 143 -1.16 31.20 -35.31
N PHE A 144 -1.20 32.45 -35.78
CA PHE A 144 -2.29 32.98 -36.61
C PHE A 144 -1.71 33.98 -37.61
N ASP A 145 -2.03 33.85 -38.90
CA ASP A 145 -1.61 34.76 -39.97
C ASP A 145 -2.71 34.83 -41.04
N ASP A 146 -3.72 35.67 -40.82
CA ASP A 146 -4.85 35.80 -41.74
C ASP A 146 -5.45 37.21 -41.77
N ILE A 147 -6.20 37.50 -42.83
CA ILE A 147 -6.99 38.72 -42.96
C ILE A 147 -8.34 38.51 -42.26
N THR A 148 -8.56 39.24 -41.17
CA THR A 148 -9.81 39.09 -40.42
C THR A 148 -10.98 39.82 -41.08
N SER A 149 -12.17 39.21 -41.06
CA SER A 149 -13.39 39.83 -41.57
C SER A 149 -14.05 40.73 -40.52
N ALA A 150 -14.49 41.92 -40.92
CA ALA A 150 -15.17 42.84 -40.02
C ALA A 150 -16.44 42.21 -39.41
N GLY A 151 -16.60 42.36 -38.10
CA GLY A 151 -17.67 41.79 -37.29
C GLY A 151 -17.43 40.33 -36.85
N ALA A 152 -16.49 39.60 -37.44
CA ALA A 152 -16.24 38.21 -37.12
C ALA A 152 -15.59 38.03 -35.74
N LYS A 153 -15.95 36.94 -35.06
CA LYS A 153 -15.39 36.54 -33.77
C LYS A 153 -14.33 35.47 -33.99
N TYR A 154 -13.20 35.62 -33.32
CA TYR A 154 -12.07 34.71 -33.38
C TYR A 154 -11.79 34.17 -31.98
N ALA A 155 -11.43 32.89 -31.91
CA ALA A 155 -10.96 32.22 -30.70
C ALA A 155 -9.72 31.42 -31.09
N ILE A 156 -8.56 31.84 -30.61
CA ILE A 156 -7.28 31.18 -30.89
C ILE A 156 -6.89 30.41 -29.65
N GLU A 157 -6.83 29.08 -29.76
CA GLU A 157 -6.50 28.17 -28.67
C GLU A 157 -4.98 27.91 -28.61
N PHE A 158 -4.44 27.93 -27.39
CA PHE A 158 -3.06 27.67 -27.05
C PHE A 158 -3.03 26.40 -26.20
N ASN A 159 -2.42 25.33 -26.71
CA ASN A 159 -2.31 24.06 -25.98
C ASN A 159 -0.97 23.99 -25.26
N ASN A 160 -0.96 23.52 -24.00
CA ASN A 160 0.25 23.32 -23.19
C ASN A 160 1.15 24.58 -23.10
N PRO A 161 0.64 25.71 -22.58
CA PRO A 161 1.44 26.91 -22.39
C PRO A 161 2.67 26.64 -21.49
N LEU A 162 3.81 27.28 -21.78
CA LEU A 162 5.02 27.17 -20.96
C LEU A 162 4.83 27.85 -19.60
N ASP A 163 5.76 27.69 -18.65
CA ASP A 163 5.70 28.43 -17.38
C ASP A 163 5.67 29.96 -17.60
N HIS A 164 6.35 30.46 -18.64
CA HIS A 164 6.28 31.88 -19.03
C HIS A 164 5.94 32.01 -20.50
N ASN A 165 4.83 32.69 -20.80
CA ASN A 165 4.38 32.91 -22.16
C ASN A 165 4.24 34.39 -22.50
N VAL A 166 4.51 34.72 -23.76
CA VAL A 166 4.26 36.04 -24.34
C VAL A 166 3.41 35.88 -25.60
N VAL A 167 2.20 36.46 -25.58
CA VAL A 167 1.33 36.57 -26.74
C VAL A 167 1.55 37.93 -27.37
N ARG A 168 2.00 37.97 -28.63
CA ARG A 168 2.19 39.20 -29.40
C ARG A 168 1.18 39.29 -30.54
N ILE A 169 0.41 40.37 -30.58
CA ILE A 169 -0.51 40.71 -31.67
C ILE A 169 0.10 41.86 -32.47
N GLU A 170 0.27 41.66 -33.77
CA GLU A 170 0.76 42.69 -34.69
C GLU A 170 0.13 42.59 -36.08
N ALA A 171 0.29 43.62 -36.90
CA ALA A 171 -0.14 43.60 -38.29
C ALA A 171 1.06 43.40 -39.22
N GLN A 172 0.86 42.65 -40.30
CA GLN A 172 1.82 42.57 -41.40
C GLN A 172 1.81 43.88 -42.20
N SER A 173 2.99 44.33 -42.64
CA SER A 173 3.12 45.48 -43.54
C SER A 173 2.39 45.23 -44.87
N SER A 174 1.82 46.27 -45.47
CA SER A 174 1.06 46.17 -46.72
C SER A 174 1.86 45.68 -47.93
N GLY A 175 3.19 45.72 -47.86
CA GLY A 175 4.09 45.35 -48.96
C GLY A 175 4.02 46.34 -50.12
N VAL A 176 2.93 46.31 -50.88
CA VAL A 176 2.72 47.14 -52.08
C VAL A 176 2.37 48.60 -51.72
N LYS A 177 1.54 48.82 -50.69
CA LYS A 177 1.14 50.16 -50.25
C LYS A 177 1.98 50.60 -49.05
N PHE A 178 3.30 50.73 -49.23
CA PHE A 178 4.22 51.08 -48.14
C PHE A 178 3.88 52.41 -47.43
N TRP A 179 3.17 53.32 -48.11
CA TRP A 179 2.73 54.60 -47.55
C TRP A 179 1.48 54.50 -46.67
N ALA A 180 0.74 53.40 -46.70
CA ALA A 180 -0.47 53.22 -45.93
C ALA A 180 -0.27 52.10 -44.90
N PRO A 181 -0.45 52.38 -43.59
CA PRO A 181 -0.33 51.34 -42.58
C PRO A 181 -1.44 50.31 -42.76
N THR A 182 -1.14 49.03 -42.53
CA THR A 182 -2.17 48.03 -42.26
C THR A 182 -2.78 48.33 -40.89
N THR A 183 -4.10 48.37 -40.78
CA THR A 183 -4.80 48.74 -39.53
C THR A 183 -5.87 47.71 -39.20
N TYR A 184 -5.91 47.29 -37.94
CA TYR A 184 -6.95 46.45 -37.36
C TYR A 184 -7.49 47.10 -36.08
N MET A 185 -8.81 47.28 -36.01
CA MET A 185 -9.51 47.58 -34.77
C MET A 185 -10.06 46.28 -34.20
N LEU A 186 -9.56 45.83 -33.05
CA LEU A 186 -10.09 44.67 -32.35
C LEU A 186 -10.96 45.13 -31.18
N SER A 187 -12.02 44.38 -30.88
CA SER A 187 -12.87 44.62 -29.71
C SER A 187 -13.06 43.37 -28.89
N ASN A 188 -13.40 43.54 -27.61
CA ASN A 188 -13.62 42.45 -26.65
C ASN A 188 -12.44 41.45 -26.64
N VAL A 189 -11.21 41.97 -26.62
CA VAL A 189 -9.99 41.16 -26.60
C VAL A 189 -9.86 40.57 -25.20
N ARG A 190 -10.00 39.25 -25.08
CA ARG A 190 -9.92 38.52 -23.81
C ARG A 190 -8.96 37.35 -23.96
N LEU A 191 -7.94 37.33 -23.11
CA LEU A 191 -7.09 36.16 -22.90
C LEU A 191 -7.57 35.46 -21.64
N SER A 192 -8.09 34.25 -21.80
CA SER A 192 -8.46 33.35 -20.71
C SER A 192 -7.51 32.16 -20.67
N ALA A 193 -7.30 31.56 -19.50
CA ALA A 193 -6.65 30.26 -19.39
C ALA A 193 -7.47 29.30 -18.55
N THR A 194 -7.31 28.01 -18.85
CA THR A 194 -7.94 26.92 -18.10
C THR A 194 -6.87 26.29 -17.21
N SER A 195 -7.06 26.41 -15.90
CA SER A 195 -6.27 25.69 -14.89
C SER A 195 -7.13 24.62 -14.24
N PHE A 196 -6.52 23.52 -13.81
CA PHE A 196 -7.18 22.55 -12.96
C PHE A 196 -6.73 22.71 -11.54
N ASP A 197 -7.69 22.74 -10.62
CA ASP A 197 -7.40 22.54 -9.22
C ASP A 197 -7.60 21.05 -8.93
N ASN A 198 -6.49 20.36 -8.64
CA ASN A 198 -6.54 19.00 -8.14
C ASN A 198 -6.66 19.03 -6.61
N VAL A 199 -7.76 18.48 -6.10
CA VAL A 199 -8.04 18.36 -4.68
C VAL A 199 -8.08 16.88 -4.35
N ASP A 200 -6.92 16.35 -3.99
CA ASP A 200 -6.79 15.00 -3.46
C ASP A 200 -6.92 15.03 -1.92
N LYS A 201 -7.41 13.92 -1.35
CA LYS A 201 -7.46 13.73 0.10
C LYS A 201 -6.70 12.48 0.47
N MET A 202 -5.77 12.63 1.41
CA MET A 202 -4.97 11.54 1.93
C MET A 202 -5.11 11.47 3.44
N PHE A 203 -5.45 10.29 3.95
CA PHE A 203 -5.60 10.01 5.37
C PHE A 203 -4.60 8.94 5.77
N SER A 204 -3.81 9.21 6.81
CA SER A 204 -2.96 8.19 7.43
C SER A 204 -3.77 7.40 8.45
N PHE A 205 -3.51 6.09 8.51
CA PHE A 205 -4.08 5.24 9.55
C PHE A 205 -3.05 4.21 10.01
N MET A 206 -3.29 3.66 11.19
CA MET A 206 -2.44 2.64 11.80
C MET A 206 -3.23 1.33 11.86
N VAL A 207 -2.54 0.21 11.59
CA VAL A 207 -3.03 -1.14 11.86
C VAL A 207 -2.07 -1.77 12.86
N TYR A 208 -2.59 -2.19 14.01
CA TYR A 208 -1.75 -2.70 15.08
C TYR A 208 -1.28 -4.12 14.77
N GLU A 209 -0.14 -4.52 15.35
CA GLU A 209 0.45 -5.84 15.11
C GLU A 209 -0.51 -6.99 15.44
N TYR A 210 -1.31 -6.85 16.51
CA TYR A 210 -2.31 -7.85 16.88
C TYR A 210 -3.46 -7.94 15.87
N GLU A 211 -3.80 -6.85 15.17
CA GLU A 211 -4.81 -6.84 14.11
C GLU A 211 -4.25 -7.50 12.84
N MET A 212 -2.96 -7.30 12.54
CA MET A 212 -2.28 -7.84 11.35
C MET A 212 -2.20 -9.38 11.31
N ARG A 213 -2.44 -10.08 12.43
CA ARG A 213 -2.37 -11.55 12.48
C ARG A 213 -3.43 -12.20 11.60
N GLY A 214 -4.64 -11.63 11.58
CA GLY A 214 -5.75 -12.08 10.74
C GLY A 214 -6.86 -11.02 10.74
N PHE A 215 -6.79 -10.08 9.80
CA PHE A 215 -7.81 -9.06 9.61
C PHE A 215 -8.54 -9.21 8.27
N ASP A 216 -9.81 -8.81 8.32
CA ASP A 216 -10.62 -8.42 7.17
C ASP A 216 -10.88 -6.93 7.28
N ALA A 217 -10.70 -6.17 6.19
CA ALA A 217 -10.96 -4.75 6.15
C ALA A 217 -12.09 -4.42 5.18
N ALA A 218 -12.84 -3.37 5.50
CA ALA A 218 -13.83 -2.83 4.61
C ALA A 218 -13.82 -1.31 4.66
N LEU A 219 -13.67 -0.67 3.50
CA LEU A 219 -13.93 0.75 3.33
C LEU A 219 -15.39 0.94 2.95
N SER A 220 -16.13 1.75 3.69
CA SER A 220 -17.47 2.20 3.31
C SER A 220 -17.52 3.70 3.10
N TYR A 221 -18.25 4.15 2.09
CA TYR A 221 -18.48 5.57 1.82
C TYR A 221 -19.76 5.78 1.01
N GLU A 222 -20.30 6.99 1.03
CA GLU A 222 -21.40 7.43 0.16
C GLU A 222 -20.94 8.58 -0.73
N VAL A 223 -21.53 8.69 -1.93
CA VAL A 223 -21.31 9.83 -2.82
C VAL A 223 -22.49 10.78 -2.78
N GLY A 224 -22.23 12.00 -2.33
CA GLY A 224 -23.19 13.08 -2.21
C GLY A 224 -23.72 13.56 -3.56
N SER A 225 -24.96 14.05 -3.55
CA SER A 225 -25.67 14.53 -4.75
C SER A 225 -25.05 15.78 -5.40
N GLY A 226 -24.12 16.48 -4.72
CA GLY A 226 -23.38 17.62 -5.25
C GLY A 226 -22.22 17.26 -6.19
N SER A 227 -21.97 15.98 -6.40
CA SER A 227 -20.84 15.47 -7.18
C SER A 227 -21.02 15.65 -8.70
N ILE A 228 -19.94 15.99 -9.40
CA ILE A 228 -19.81 16.06 -10.86
C ILE A 228 -19.01 14.84 -11.31
N ARG A 229 -19.62 13.88 -12.03
CA ARG A 229 -18.99 12.57 -12.33
C ARG A 229 -18.60 12.39 -13.80
N GLN A 230 -17.77 13.27 -14.36
CA GLN A 230 -17.39 13.15 -15.77
C GLN A 230 -16.32 12.06 -16.00
N GLY A 231 -15.39 11.94 -15.06
CA GLY A 231 -14.35 10.91 -14.95
C GLY A 231 -14.47 10.07 -13.68
N ASP A 232 -13.47 9.25 -13.42
CA ASP A 232 -13.50 8.21 -12.38
C ASP A 232 -13.09 8.75 -11.00
N LEU A 233 -13.60 8.12 -9.94
CA LEU A 233 -13.11 8.25 -8.56
C LEU A 233 -12.07 7.15 -8.33
N HIS A 234 -10.87 7.53 -7.91
CA HIS A 234 -9.80 6.61 -7.55
C HIS A 234 -9.64 6.57 -6.05
N ILE A 235 -9.59 5.36 -5.49
CA ILE A 235 -9.37 5.15 -4.06
C ILE A 235 -8.20 4.18 -3.93
N GLU A 236 -7.09 4.67 -3.40
CA GLU A 236 -5.87 3.89 -3.27
C GLU A 236 -5.52 3.69 -1.80
N ILE A 237 -5.07 2.50 -1.43
CA ILE A 237 -4.41 2.25 -0.15
C ILE A 237 -2.97 1.84 -0.43
N ASN A 238 -2.04 2.62 0.12
CA ASN A 238 -0.60 2.46 -0.12
C ASN A 238 -0.22 2.40 -1.61
N GLY A 239 -0.97 3.11 -2.46
CA GLY A 239 -0.77 3.13 -3.92
C GLY A 239 -1.36 1.94 -4.68
N ASN A 240 -2.11 1.05 -4.01
CA ASN A 240 -2.90 0.02 -4.67
C ASN A 240 -4.35 0.50 -4.78
N ASP A 241 -4.88 0.53 -5.99
CA ASP A 241 -6.30 0.83 -6.23
C ASP A 241 -7.18 -0.27 -5.65
N ILE A 242 -8.18 0.14 -4.86
CA ILE A 242 -9.13 -0.76 -4.19
C ILE A 242 -10.56 -0.55 -4.66
N ASN A 243 -10.78 0.29 -5.67
CA ASN A 243 -12.12 0.61 -6.13
C ASN A 243 -12.63 -0.42 -7.16
N ASP A 244 -13.70 -1.15 -6.82
CA ASP A 244 -14.41 -2.02 -7.79
C ASP A 244 -15.26 -1.23 -8.82
N GLU A 245 -15.78 -0.06 -8.44
CA GLU A 245 -16.69 0.76 -9.27
C GLU A 245 -16.15 2.20 -9.45
N SER A 246 -15.51 2.45 -10.59
CA SER A 246 -14.82 3.72 -10.84
C SER A 246 -15.74 4.96 -10.97
N LYS A 247 -17.06 4.79 -11.15
CA LYS A 247 -18.05 5.90 -11.22
C LYS A 247 -19.26 5.70 -10.29
N PRO A 248 -19.09 5.82 -8.97
CA PRO A 248 -20.14 5.57 -8.00
C PRO A 248 -21.38 6.48 -8.19
N MET A 249 -22.57 5.90 -8.04
CA MET A 249 -23.88 6.56 -8.07
C MET A 249 -24.19 7.28 -6.75
N PHE A 250 -25.01 8.33 -6.83
CA PHE A 250 -25.43 9.09 -5.66
C PHE A 250 -26.38 8.28 -4.77
N GLY A 251 -26.33 8.52 -3.46
CA GLY A 251 -27.30 7.94 -2.52
C GLY A 251 -27.11 6.45 -2.24
N ARG A 252 -25.99 5.88 -2.66
CA ARG A 252 -25.63 4.46 -2.43
C ARG A 252 -24.40 4.41 -1.54
N ILE A 253 -24.45 3.52 -0.56
CA ILE A 253 -23.28 3.16 0.25
C ILE A 253 -22.48 2.14 -0.55
N TYR A 254 -21.24 2.52 -0.84
CA TYR A 254 -20.21 1.67 -1.43
C TYR A 254 -19.47 0.95 -0.31
N LYS A 255 -19.04 -0.28 -0.58
CA LYS A 255 -18.29 -1.09 0.38
C LYS A 255 -17.26 -1.92 -0.35
N GLU A 256 -16.00 -1.50 -0.25
CA GLU A 256 -14.86 -2.22 -0.80
C GLU A 256 -14.27 -3.08 0.32
N THR A 257 -14.12 -4.38 0.07
CA THR A 257 -13.58 -5.34 1.06
C THR A 257 -12.25 -5.87 0.59
N PHE A 258 -11.29 -5.97 1.51
CA PHE A 258 -9.96 -6.51 1.24
C PHE A 258 -9.40 -7.16 2.50
N ASP A 259 -8.53 -8.13 2.32
CA ASP A 259 -7.93 -8.91 3.39
C ASP A 259 -6.39 -8.85 3.35
N ARG A 260 -5.76 -9.66 4.19
CA ARG A 260 -4.29 -9.75 4.25
C ARG A 260 -3.67 -10.31 2.96
N ALA A 261 -4.36 -11.21 2.26
CA ALA A 261 -3.86 -11.85 1.04
C ALA A 261 -3.81 -10.88 -0.15
N ASP A 262 -4.66 -9.85 -0.16
CA ASP A 262 -4.62 -8.79 -1.18
C ASP A 262 -3.34 -7.95 -1.12
N GLY A 263 -2.63 -7.94 0.03
CA GLY A 263 -1.34 -7.24 0.18
C GLY A 263 -1.44 -5.71 0.16
N VAL A 264 -2.65 -5.16 0.28
CA VAL A 264 -2.95 -3.73 0.19
C VAL A 264 -2.49 -2.97 1.44
N ILE A 265 -2.70 -3.53 2.62
CA ILE A 265 -2.21 -2.96 3.90
C ILE A 265 -0.79 -3.43 4.15
N ALA A 266 0.12 -2.48 4.38
CA ALA A 266 1.49 -2.80 4.77
C ALA A 266 1.53 -3.32 6.21
N ALA A 267 2.34 -4.36 6.45
CA ALA A 267 2.54 -4.93 7.78
C ALA A 267 3.24 -4.00 8.79
N LYS A 268 3.70 -2.83 8.36
CA LYS A 268 4.31 -1.84 9.25
C LYS A 268 3.21 -0.95 9.84
N PRO A 269 3.05 -0.89 11.17
CA PRO A 269 1.94 -0.16 11.80
C PRO A 269 1.87 1.32 11.40
N ASP A 270 3.02 1.97 11.18
CA ASP A 270 3.11 3.42 11.05
C ASP A 270 3.10 3.94 9.60
N SER A 271 2.81 3.09 8.59
CA SER A 271 3.02 3.48 7.19
C SER A 271 1.80 3.32 6.28
N ASN A 272 0.60 3.20 6.83
CA ASN A 272 -0.59 3.04 5.99
C ASN A 272 -1.26 4.38 5.69
N TYR A 273 -1.64 4.57 4.43
CA TYR A 273 -2.45 5.70 4.01
C TYR A 273 -3.50 5.27 3.00
N ILE A 274 -4.62 5.98 3.01
CA ILE A 274 -5.66 5.90 1.99
C ILE A 274 -5.74 7.25 1.28
N GLN A 275 -5.80 7.23 -0.05
CA GLN A 275 -5.89 8.40 -0.89
C GLN A 275 -7.15 8.33 -1.76
N PHE A 276 -7.87 9.43 -1.81
CA PHE A 276 -9.00 9.66 -2.70
C PHE A 276 -8.59 10.73 -3.71
N SER A 277 -8.82 10.46 -4.99
CA SER A 277 -8.59 11.42 -6.08
C SER A 277 -9.65 11.24 -7.16
N ALA A 278 -9.75 12.21 -8.07
CA ALA A 278 -10.72 12.17 -9.14
C ALA A 278 -10.08 12.53 -10.49
N ASP A 279 -10.59 11.92 -11.55
CA ASP A 279 -10.21 12.28 -12.92
C ASP A 279 -10.70 13.67 -13.33
N LYS A 280 -10.17 14.14 -14.46
CA LYS A 280 -10.49 15.42 -15.07
C LYS A 280 -11.99 15.71 -15.15
N ASP A 281 -12.32 16.97 -14.90
CA ASP A 281 -13.67 17.54 -14.91
C ASP A 281 -14.64 16.86 -13.94
N SER A 282 -14.12 16.23 -12.90
CA SER A 282 -14.90 15.55 -11.87
C SER A 282 -14.75 16.19 -10.50
N LYS A 283 -15.79 16.05 -9.69
CA LYS A 283 -15.80 16.38 -8.28
C LYS A 283 -16.65 15.34 -7.55
N TYR A 284 -16.13 14.74 -6.51
CA TYR A 284 -16.86 13.82 -5.64
C TYR A 284 -16.95 14.41 -4.24
N GLU A 285 -18.18 14.56 -3.77
CA GLU A 285 -18.52 14.81 -2.37
C GLU A 285 -18.62 13.45 -1.69
N ILE A 286 -17.59 13.07 -0.95
CA ILE A 286 -17.54 11.81 -0.21
C ILE A 286 -18.13 12.04 1.18
N GLN A 287 -19.07 11.18 1.57
CA GLN A 287 -19.80 11.25 2.83
C GLN A 287 -19.60 9.96 3.64
N ASP A 288 -19.55 10.11 4.97
CA ASP A 288 -19.46 9.01 5.93
C ASP A 288 -18.36 7.97 5.59
N ALA A 289 -17.20 8.45 5.13
CA ALA A 289 -16.10 7.57 4.76
C ALA A 289 -15.48 6.91 6.00
N GLN A 290 -15.53 5.59 6.06
CA GLN A 290 -15.08 4.81 7.22
C GLN A 290 -14.32 3.58 6.78
N LEU A 291 -13.17 3.34 7.41
CA LEU A 291 -12.43 2.07 7.29
C LEU A 291 -12.70 1.22 8.54
N THR A 292 -13.34 0.08 8.35
CA THR A 292 -13.56 -0.90 9.42
C THR A 292 -12.59 -2.05 9.29
N ILE A 293 -11.74 -2.24 10.30
CA ILE A 293 -10.81 -3.36 10.40
C ILE A 293 -11.42 -4.34 11.39
N THR A 294 -11.76 -5.52 10.89
CA THR A 294 -12.27 -6.63 11.68
C THR A 294 -11.14 -7.60 11.93
N TYR A 295 -10.89 -7.93 13.18
CA TYR A 295 -9.80 -8.80 13.58
C TYR A 295 -10.26 -9.71 14.72
N PHE A 296 -9.50 -10.76 14.95
CA PHE A 296 -9.75 -11.64 16.08
C PHE A 296 -8.94 -11.18 17.28
N ASP A 297 -9.62 -10.74 18.33
CA ASP A 297 -8.98 -10.43 19.59
C ASP A 297 -8.77 -11.73 20.36
N THR A 298 -7.51 -12.05 20.65
CA THR A 298 -7.08 -13.19 21.45
C THR A 298 -6.24 -12.68 22.62
N ASP A 299 -6.85 -11.85 23.48
CA ASP A 299 -6.25 -11.45 24.75
C ASP A 299 -5.93 -12.65 25.67
N LYS A 300 -6.45 -13.83 25.33
CA LYS A 300 -6.23 -15.11 26.00
C LYS A 300 -5.83 -16.16 24.97
N ALA A 301 -5.14 -17.19 25.42
CA ALA A 301 -4.98 -18.41 24.63
C ALA A 301 -6.27 -19.24 24.70
N ALA A 302 -6.61 -19.89 23.59
CA ALA A 302 -7.59 -20.98 23.57
C ALA A 302 -6.94 -22.19 24.23
N ILE A 303 -7.65 -22.81 25.17
CA ILE A 303 -7.12 -23.91 25.99
C ILE A 303 -8.03 -25.13 25.85
N ALA A 304 -7.45 -26.29 25.55
CA ALA A 304 -8.08 -27.60 25.67
C ALA A 304 -7.29 -28.42 26.69
N GLU A 305 -8.00 -28.96 27.68
CA GLU A 305 -7.41 -29.77 28.74
C GLU A 305 -8.00 -31.18 28.72
N TYR A 306 -7.10 -32.16 28.79
CA TYR A 306 -7.40 -33.58 28.87
C TYR A 306 -6.80 -34.12 30.16
N THR A 307 -7.63 -34.75 30.98
CA THR A 307 -7.19 -35.37 32.24
C THR A 307 -7.06 -36.87 32.04
N LEU A 308 -5.91 -37.43 32.40
CA LEU A 308 -5.66 -38.87 32.35
C LEU A 308 -5.12 -39.38 33.67
N MET A 309 -5.55 -40.56 34.08
CA MET A 309 -5.09 -41.21 35.31
C MET A 309 -4.12 -42.32 34.95
N ILE A 310 -2.89 -42.22 35.44
CA ILE A 310 -1.88 -43.27 35.27
C ILE A 310 -1.76 -44.01 36.60
N ASP A 311 -2.20 -45.26 36.63
CA ASP A 311 -2.04 -46.12 37.80
C ASP A 311 -0.59 -46.57 37.98
N GLU A 312 -0.30 -47.24 39.11
CA GLU A 312 1.07 -47.62 39.44
C GLU A 312 1.62 -48.68 38.49
N ASP A 313 0.77 -49.60 38.01
CA ASP A 313 1.18 -50.69 37.12
C ASP A 313 1.54 -50.11 35.74
N THR A 314 0.65 -49.29 35.15
CA THR A 314 0.89 -48.60 33.88
C THR A 314 2.12 -47.69 33.97
N TYR A 315 2.33 -47.01 35.10
CA TYR A 315 3.52 -46.20 35.30
C TYR A 315 4.79 -47.06 35.31
N ASP A 316 4.78 -48.20 36.00
CA ASP A 316 5.94 -49.09 36.07
C ASP A 316 6.23 -49.73 34.69
N ASP A 317 5.21 -49.99 33.86
CA ASP A 317 5.34 -50.48 32.48
C ASP A 317 5.99 -49.46 31.52
N MET A 318 5.96 -48.16 31.84
CA MET A 318 6.69 -47.13 31.08
C MET A 318 8.22 -47.18 31.29
N TYR A 319 8.73 -48.00 32.21
CA TYR A 319 10.14 -47.99 32.57
C TYR A 319 11.04 -48.50 31.43
N ASN A 320 11.91 -47.61 30.91
CA ASN A 320 12.73 -47.79 29.72
C ASN A 320 11.98 -47.87 28.39
N GLU A 321 10.69 -47.54 28.36
CA GLU A 321 9.93 -47.48 27.12
C GLU A 321 9.83 -46.05 26.59
N THR A 322 9.62 -45.92 25.27
CA THR A 322 9.39 -44.62 24.64
C THR A 322 7.92 -44.28 24.74
N ILE A 323 7.60 -43.13 25.30
CA ILE A 323 6.21 -42.66 25.39
C ILE A 323 6.00 -41.61 24.32
N VAL A 324 4.93 -41.70 23.55
CA VAL A 324 4.61 -40.71 22.50
C VAL A 324 3.22 -40.14 22.71
N ILE A 325 3.08 -38.82 22.51
CA ILE A 325 1.79 -38.19 22.23
C ILE A 325 1.67 -38.08 20.72
N GLU A 326 0.67 -38.75 20.17
CA GLU A 326 0.24 -38.59 18.79
C GLU A 326 -1.03 -37.74 18.77
N PHE A 327 -1.09 -36.75 17.87
CA PHE A 327 -2.31 -35.99 17.67
C PHE A 327 -2.38 -35.43 16.26
N TYR A 328 -3.60 -35.18 15.81
CA TYR A 328 -3.85 -34.49 14.55
C TYR A 328 -4.22 -33.04 14.80
N ALA A 329 -3.52 -32.11 14.17
CA ALA A 329 -3.78 -30.68 14.25
C ALA A 329 -4.07 -30.11 12.85
N ASP A 330 -5.35 -29.78 12.62
CA ASP A 330 -5.76 -29.04 11.42
C ASP A 330 -5.80 -27.54 11.74
N LYS A 331 -4.96 -26.77 11.04
CA LYS A 331 -4.88 -25.32 11.21
C LYS A 331 -5.98 -24.68 10.40
N ILE A 332 -6.93 -24.07 11.11
CA ILE A 332 -8.08 -23.42 10.46
C ILE A 332 -7.77 -21.96 10.12
N SER A 333 -7.03 -21.25 10.98
CA SER A 333 -6.73 -19.82 10.77
C SER A 333 -5.59 -19.31 11.67
N GLU A 334 -4.79 -18.39 11.11
CA GLU A 334 -3.64 -17.69 11.70
C GLU A 334 -2.42 -18.54 12.04
N ASP A 335 -1.25 -17.92 11.90
CA ASP A 335 0.06 -18.51 12.19
C ASP A 335 0.42 -18.24 13.66
N ALA A 336 0.09 -19.19 14.54
CA ALA A 336 0.42 -19.13 15.96
C ALA A 336 0.89 -20.51 16.41
N SER A 337 1.86 -20.57 17.34
CA SER A 337 2.29 -21.85 17.90
C SER A 337 1.14 -22.54 18.64
N LEU A 338 1.19 -23.87 18.65
CA LEU A 338 0.38 -24.70 19.53
C LEU A 338 1.29 -25.18 20.65
N ASP A 339 1.15 -24.57 21.82
CA ASP A 339 1.93 -24.92 23.01
C ASP A 339 1.29 -26.11 23.70
N ILE A 340 2.10 -27.11 24.04
CA ILE A 340 1.62 -28.39 24.58
C ILE A 340 2.26 -28.58 25.95
N TYR A 341 1.42 -28.83 26.95
CA TYR A 341 1.85 -29.00 28.32
C TYR A 341 1.40 -30.34 28.88
N LEU A 342 2.30 -31.04 29.56
CA LEU A 342 1.94 -32.15 30.44
C LEU A 342 2.32 -31.76 31.86
N ASN A 343 1.35 -31.77 32.78
CA ASN A 343 1.61 -31.47 34.20
C ASN A 343 2.28 -30.11 34.48
N ASP A 344 1.94 -29.09 33.68
CA ASP A 344 2.52 -27.74 33.71
C ASP A 344 3.95 -27.63 33.16
N VAL A 345 4.51 -28.70 32.58
CA VAL A 345 5.77 -28.69 31.84
C VAL A 345 5.46 -28.44 30.37
N LEU A 346 6.13 -27.46 29.75
CA LEU A 346 6.00 -27.12 28.33
C LEU A 346 6.87 -28.06 27.49
N PHE A 347 6.30 -28.60 26.41
CA PHE A 347 6.99 -29.36 25.39
C PHE A 347 7.05 -28.49 24.14
N GLU A 348 8.26 -28.07 23.78
CA GLU A 348 8.49 -27.31 22.55
C GLU A 348 8.29 -28.25 21.35
N HIS A 349 7.34 -27.93 20.50
CA HIS A 349 7.01 -28.70 19.31
C HIS A 349 6.66 -27.75 18.17
N ASP A 350 7.41 -27.83 17.07
CA ASP A 350 7.04 -27.15 15.83
C ASP A 350 5.86 -27.89 15.23
N THR A 351 4.66 -27.38 15.48
CA THR A 351 3.42 -28.03 15.08
C THR A 351 3.30 -28.00 13.56
N GLU A 352 3.43 -29.17 12.95
CA GLU A 352 3.15 -29.38 11.54
C GLU A 352 1.64 -29.49 11.32
N LEU A 353 1.20 -29.23 10.09
CA LEU A 353 -0.18 -29.54 9.71
C LEU A 353 -0.34 -31.05 9.73
N TYR A 354 -1.46 -31.52 10.28
CA TYR A 354 -1.83 -32.94 10.33
C TYR A 354 -1.20 -33.68 11.51
N GLU A 355 -0.46 -34.75 11.24
CA GLU A 355 0.07 -35.66 12.28
C GLU A 355 1.25 -35.02 13.00
N ASN A 356 1.17 -35.01 14.33
CA ASN A 356 2.19 -34.46 15.20
C ASN A 356 2.56 -35.50 16.25
N LEU A 357 3.85 -35.55 16.60
CA LEU A 357 4.40 -36.50 17.56
C LEU A 357 5.29 -35.79 18.57
N ILE A 358 5.06 -36.05 19.85
CA ILE A 358 5.91 -35.59 20.94
C ILE A 358 6.43 -36.79 21.69
N VAL A 359 7.75 -36.89 21.84
CA VAL A 359 8.40 -37.93 22.64
C VAL A 359 8.45 -37.47 24.10
N LEU A 360 8.04 -38.34 25.01
CA LEU A 360 8.02 -38.15 26.45
C LEU A 360 8.83 -39.24 27.15
N SER A 361 9.19 -38.95 28.40
CA SER A 361 9.79 -39.89 29.33
C SER A 361 8.81 -40.25 30.45
N GLN A 362 9.07 -41.37 31.13
CA GLN A 362 8.31 -41.77 32.31
C GLN A 362 8.25 -40.67 33.39
N ASP A 363 9.33 -39.90 33.56
CA ASP A 363 9.46 -38.86 34.58
C ASP A 363 8.53 -37.65 34.34
N ASP A 364 7.98 -37.51 33.13
CA ASP A 364 7.00 -36.46 32.80
C ASP A 364 5.61 -36.74 33.40
N PHE A 365 5.38 -37.99 33.83
CA PHE A 365 4.12 -38.44 34.42
C PHE A 365 4.17 -38.46 35.96
N ARG A 366 3.02 -38.25 36.58
CA ARG A 366 2.83 -38.33 38.03
C ARG A 366 2.30 -39.73 38.40
N ARG A 367 3.17 -40.59 38.93
CA ARG A 367 2.81 -41.94 39.41
C ARG A 367 1.60 -41.94 40.35
N GLY A 368 0.59 -42.76 40.03
CA GLY A 368 -0.61 -42.96 40.84
C GLY A 368 -1.49 -41.71 41.00
N LYS A 369 -1.35 -40.73 40.10
CA LYS A 369 -2.05 -39.44 40.16
C LYS A 369 -2.67 -39.08 38.80
N THR A 370 -3.55 -38.08 38.84
CA THR A 370 -4.08 -37.46 37.63
C THR A 370 -3.02 -36.59 36.99
N ASN A 371 -2.82 -36.81 35.69
CA ASN A 371 -2.02 -36.00 34.79
C ASN A 371 -2.95 -35.11 33.97
N VAL A 372 -2.45 -33.95 33.57
CA VAL A 372 -3.20 -32.99 32.75
C VAL A 372 -2.38 -32.68 31.50
N LEU A 373 -2.90 -33.11 30.34
CA LEU A 373 -2.42 -32.72 29.03
C LEU A 373 -3.20 -31.48 28.58
N LYS A 374 -2.49 -30.41 28.26
CA LYS A 374 -3.09 -29.11 27.90
C LYS A 374 -2.52 -28.62 26.58
N PHE A 375 -3.39 -28.32 25.64
CA PHE A 375 -3.08 -27.62 24.40
C PHE A 375 -3.48 -26.16 24.54
N SER A 376 -2.60 -25.25 24.16
CA SER A 376 -2.79 -23.80 24.29
C SER A 376 -2.33 -23.10 23.02
N THR A 377 -3.15 -22.23 22.45
CA THR A 377 -2.77 -21.47 21.24
C THR A 377 -3.49 -20.13 21.19
N TYR A 378 -2.87 -19.16 20.52
CA TYR A 378 -3.55 -17.92 20.12
C TYR A 378 -4.19 -18.04 18.71
N GLY A 379 -3.97 -19.15 18.00
CA GLY A 379 -4.55 -19.43 16.68
C GLY A 379 -5.91 -20.13 16.73
N ILE A 380 -6.35 -20.67 15.58
CA ILE A 380 -7.49 -21.61 15.52
C ILE A 380 -6.99 -22.96 15.05
N TYR A 381 -7.13 -23.95 15.93
CA TYR A 381 -6.80 -25.34 15.62
C TYR A 381 -8.02 -26.23 15.82
N LYS A 382 -8.13 -27.26 14.99
CA LYS A 382 -8.98 -28.40 15.28
C LYS A 382 -8.07 -29.56 15.62
N LEU A 383 -8.13 -29.99 16.88
CA LEU A 383 -7.38 -31.13 17.38
C LEU A 383 -8.24 -32.38 17.27
N SER A 384 -7.69 -33.49 16.77
CA SER A 384 -8.34 -34.81 16.81
C SER A 384 -7.33 -35.91 17.08
N ASP A 385 -7.84 -37.10 17.37
CA ASP A 385 -7.06 -38.34 17.45
C ASP A 385 -5.86 -38.22 18.39
N ILE A 386 -6.12 -37.66 19.59
CA ILE A 386 -5.07 -37.46 20.60
C ILE A 386 -4.88 -38.76 21.35
N ASP A 387 -3.78 -39.45 21.05
CA ASP A 387 -3.38 -40.70 21.67
C ASP A 387 -2.09 -40.51 22.46
N ILE A 388 -1.99 -41.17 23.62
CA ILE A 388 -0.72 -41.37 24.31
C ILE A 388 -0.43 -42.86 24.31
N ARG A 389 0.75 -43.23 23.82
CA ARG A 389 1.16 -44.62 23.61
C ARG A 389 2.48 -44.92 24.29
N ILE A 390 2.58 -46.11 24.87
CA ILE A 390 3.84 -46.72 25.26
C ILE A 390 4.31 -47.55 24.06
N VAL A 391 5.47 -47.23 23.52
CA VAL A 391 6.09 -47.89 22.38
C VAL A 391 7.28 -48.68 22.88
N GLU A 392 7.26 -50.00 22.65
CA GLU A 392 8.38 -50.88 23.01
C GLU A 392 9.64 -50.40 22.29
N ASP A 393 10.71 -50.11 23.04
CA ASP A 393 12.01 -49.82 22.44
C ASP A 393 12.59 -51.13 21.86
N ASP A 394 12.37 -51.35 20.57
CA ASP A 394 12.94 -52.47 19.81
C ASP A 394 14.50 -52.41 19.72
N GLY A 395 15.14 -51.46 20.42
CA GLY A 395 16.58 -51.31 20.51
C GLY A 395 17.19 -50.67 19.26
N PHE A 396 16.37 -50.02 18.43
CA PHE A 396 16.80 -49.34 17.22
C PHE A 396 17.16 -47.87 17.42
N PHE A 397 16.90 -47.29 18.60
CA PHE A 397 17.27 -45.93 18.97
C PHE A 397 18.43 -45.90 19.96
N LEU A 398 19.57 -46.45 19.57
CA LEU A 398 20.85 -46.10 20.19
C LEU A 398 21.57 -45.12 19.27
N PHE A 399 21.67 -43.88 19.75
CA PHE A 399 22.42 -42.73 19.22
C PHE A 399 23.64 -43.04 18.34
#